data_AF-A0A1A0L133-F1
#
_entry.id   AF-A0A1A0L133-F1
#
_cell.length_a   1.000
_cell.length_b   1.000
_cell.length_c   1.000
_cell.angle_alpha   90.00
_cell.angle_beta   90.00
_cell.angle_gamma   90.00
#
_symmetry.space_group_name_H-M   'P 1'
#
loop_
_entity.id
_entity.type
_entity.pdbx_description
1 polymer ?
#
loop_
_entity_poly.entity_id
_entity_poly.type
_entity_poly.pdbx_seq_one_letter_code
_entity_poly.pdbx_strand_id
1 'polypeptide(L)'
;MGDRAERGARRPKRPADSTDILLSLPTELSERLESVIAYTYPHTGVKTKQQFIRAAILRACAEHEARFNDGDRWPAVPKPKGT
;
A
#
# COMPACT_ATOMS: atom_id res chain seq x y z
N MET A 1 -19.32 35.80 20.16
CA MET A 1 -19.75 34.62 19.37
C MET A 1 -18.50 33.81 19.08
N GLY A 2 -18.36 32.70 19.80
CA GLY A 2 -17.09 32.00 20.00
C GLY A 2 -16.66 31.08 18.85
N ASP A 3 -15.33 30.94 18.78
CA ASP A 3 -14.55 29.77 18.41
C ASP A 3 -14.99 28.91 17.22
N ARG A 4 -14.43 29.26 16.05
CA ARG A 4 -14.20 28.34 14.93
C ARG A 4 -12.97 27.48 15.26
N ALA A 5 -13.03 26.71 16.34
CA ALA A 5 -11.98 25.77 16.70
C ALA A 5 -11.97 24.61 15.69
N GLU A 6 -10.91 24.64 14.88
CA GLU A 6 -10.28 23.54 14.16
C GLU A 6 -10.88 22.15 14.44
N ARG A 7 -11.69 21.67 13.50
CA ARG A 7 -11.90 20.22 13.33
C ARG A 7 -10.59 19.63 12.78
N GLY A 8 -9.61 19.45 13.65
CA GLY A 8 -8.45 18.61 13.37
C GLY A 8 -8.96 17.22 13.02
N ALA A 9 -8.94 16.88 11.73
CA ALA A 9 -9.33 15.56 11.25
C ALA A 9 -8.48 14.52 11.98
N ARG A 10 -9.11 13.75 12.88
CA ARG A 10 -8.43 12.69 13.63
C ARG A 10 -7.80 11.74 12.62
N ARG A 11 -6.46 11.75 12.54
CA ARG A 11 -5.72 10.81 11.69
C ARG A 11 -6.15 9.38 12.09
N PRO A 12 -6.58 8.55 11.13
CA PRO A 12 -6.88 7.15 11.40
C PRO A 12 -5.70 6.51 12.10
N LYS A 13 -5.98 5.75 13.17
CA LYS A 13 -4.95 5.04 13.94
C LYS A 13 -4.23 4.08 12.99
N ARG A 14 -2.92 4.29 12.82
CA ARG A 14 -2.06 3.45 11.96
C ARG A 14 -2.14 2.00 12.46
N PRO A 15 -2.12 0.99 11.57
CA PRO A 15 -1.93 -0.39 12.00
C PRO A 15 -0.66 -0.49 12.85
N ALA A 16 -0.69 -1.31 13.92
CA ALA A 16 0.53 -1.66 14.62
C ALA A 16 1.51 -2.30 13.63
N ASP A 17 2.80 -1.98 13.75
CA ASP A 17 3.90 -2.51 12.93
C ASP A 17 3.85 -2.20 11.42
N SER A 18 3.29 -1.04 11.04
CA SER A 18 3.37 -0.55 9.65
C SER A 18 4.49 0.48 9.45
N THR A 19 5.29 0.29 8.39
CA THR A 19 6.23 1.30 7.87
C THR A 19 5.64 1.92 6.61
N ASP A 20 5.63 3.26 6.53
CA ASP A 20 5.24 3.97 5.32
C ASP A 20 6.41 4.03 4.34
N ILE A 21 6.12 3.84 3.06
CA ILE A 21 7.08 3.95 1.96
C ILE A 21 6.60 5.07 1.04
N LEU A 22 7.49 6.01 0.73
CA LEU A 22 7.25 6.99 -0.32
C LEU A 22 7.55 6.32 -1.67
N LEU A 23 6.58 6.33 -2.57
CA LEU A 23 6.69 5.69 -3.88
C LEU A 23 6.43 6.70 -4.99
N SER A 24 7.45 6.93 -5.81
CA SER A 24 7.32 7.68 -7.07
C SER A 24 6.94 6.73 -8.19
N LEU A 25 5.91 7.08 -8.97
CA LEU A 25 5.46 6.33 -10.14
C LEU A 25 5.53 7.22 -11.37
N PRO A 26 5.80 6.66 -12.58
CA PRO A 26 5.54 7.37 -13.82
C PRO A 26 4.09 7.86 -13.85
N THR A 27 3.86 9.08 -14.35
CA THR A 27 2.54 9.73 -14.36
C THR A 27 1.47 8.83 -14.97
N GLU A 28 1.74 8.28 -16.16
CA GLU A 28 0.82 7.39 -16.85
C GLU A 28 0.42 6.16 -16.02
N LEU A 29 1.35 5.61 -15.23
CA LEU A 29 1.06 4.46 -14.37
C LEU A 29 0.17 4.88 -13.19
N SER A 30 0.39 6.07 -12.63
CA SER A 30 -0.46 6.61 -11.57
C SER A 30 -1.89 6.85 -12.06
N GLU A 31 -2.06 7.42 -13.26
CA GLU A 31 -3.39 7.67 -13.85
C GLU A 31 -4.13 6.37 -14.17
N ARG A 32 -3.41 5.37 -14.69
CA ARG A 32 -3.97 4.04 -14.91
C ARG A 32 -4.39 3.37 -13.61
N LEU A 33 -3.57 3.47 -12.56
CA LEU A 33 -3.91 2.98 -11.22
C LEU A 33 -5.20 3.62 -10.69
N GLU A 34 -5.32 4.93 -10.80
CA GLU A 34 -6.54 5.66 -10.37
C GLU A 34 -7.77 5.22 -11.16
N SER A 35 -7.63 5.10 -12.47
CA SER A 35 -8.71 4.66 -13.36
C SER A 35 -9.17 3.25 -13.00
N VAL A 36 -8.24 2.31 -12.83
CA VAL A 36 -8.58 0.92 -12.45
C VAL A 36 -9.32 0.89 -11.12
N ILE A 37 -8.89 1.64 -10.11
CA ILE A 37 -9.59 1.72 -8.83
C ILE A 37 -11.00 2.28 -9.03
N ALA A 38 -11.13 3.40 -9.75
CA ALA A 38 -12.40 4.09 -9.95
C ALA A 38 -13.45 3.21 -10.65
N TYR A 39 -13.05 2.42 -11.65
CA TYR A 39 -13.98 1.57 -12.40
C TYR A 39 -14.20 0.18 -11.80
N THR A 40 -13.31 -0.29 -10.92
CA THR A 40 -13.41 -1.67 -10.36
C THR A 40 -13.76 -1.72 -8.87
N TYR A 41 -13.75 -0.60 -8.14
CA TYR A 41 -14.09 -0.62 -6.71
C TYR A 41 -15.45 -1.25 -6.37
N PRO A 42 -16.52 -1.17 -7.20
CA PRO A 42 -17.80 -1.81 -6.86
C PRO A 42 -17.69 -3.35 -6.82
N HIS A 43 -16.74 -3.91 -7.56
CA HIS A 43 -16.52 -5.36 -7.67
C HIS A 43 -15.44 -5.87 -6.72
N THR A 44 -14.40 -5.06 -6.48
CA THR A 44 -13.21 -5.47 -5.71
C THR A 44 -13.22 -5.00 -4.26
N GLY A 45 -14.03 -3.98 -3.93
CA GLY A 45 -13.99 -3.30 -2.63
C GLY A 45 -12.72 -2.46 -2.39
N VAL A 46 -11.78 -2.42 -3.34
CA VAL A 46 -10.55 -1.63 -3.26
C VAL A 46 -10.87 -0.17 -3.60
N LYS A 47 -10.71 0.72 -2.62
CA LYS A 47 -11.12 2.13 -2.74
C LYS A 47 -9.95 3.10 -2.75
N THR A 48 -8.76 2.65 -2.34
CA THR A 48 -7.59 3.53 -2.21
C THR A 48 -6.38 2.94 -2.93
N LYS A 49 -5.48 3.82 -3.37
CA LYS A 49 -4.18 3.46 -3.94
C LYS A 49 -3.39 2.53 -3.01
N GLN A 50 -3.42 2.82 -1.70
CA GLN A 50 -2.73 2.00 -0.69
C GLN A 50 -3.28 0.58 -0.62
N GLN A 51 -4.61 0.41 -0.66
CA GLN A 51 -5.21 -0.93 -0.68
C GLN A 51 -4.81 -1.68 -1.95
N PHE A 52 -4.88 -1.02 -3.11
CA PHE A 52 -4.49 -1.61 -4.38
C PHE A 52 -3.03 -2.06 -4.39
N ILE A 53 -2.12 -1.17 -3.99
CA ILE A 53 -0.67 -1.44 -3.97
C ILE A 53 -0.35 -2.56 -2.98
N ARG A 54 -0.95 -2.57 -1.78
CA ARG A 54 -0.77 -3.67 -0.82
C ARG A 54 -1.21 -5.01 -1.39
N ALA A 55 -2.37 -5.06 -2.05
CA ALA A 55 -2.86 -6.29 -2.68
C ALA A 55 -1.96 -6.75 -3.83
N ALA A 56 -1.48 -5.82 -4.66
CA ALA A 56 -0.56 -6.11 -5.76
C ALA A 56 0.79 -6.66 -5.24
N ILE A 57 1.36 -6.06 -4.19
CA ILE A 57 2.59 -6.54 -3.55
C ILE A 57 2.38 -7.95 -2.98
N LEU A 58 1.28 -8.18 -2.23
CA LEU A 58 0.99 -9.50 -1.66
C LEU A 58 0.88 -10.58 -2.74
N ARG A 59 0.18 -10.27 -3.85
CA ARG A 59 0.07 -11.19 -4.99
C ARG A 59 1.42 -11.49 -5.62
N ALA A 60 2.24 -10.46 -5.85
CA ALA A 60 3.56 -10.64 -6.43
C ALA A 60 4.47 -11.47 -5.51
N CYS A 61 4.51 -11.17 -4.21
CA CYS A 61 5.27 -11.97 -3.24
C CYS A 61 4.85 -13.44 -3.29
N ALA A 62 3.55 -13.74 -3.21
CA ALA A 62 3.05 -15.11 -3.26
C ALA A 62 3.41 -15.82 -4.59
N GLU A 63 3.34 -15.11 -5.71
CA GLU A 63 3.75 -15.65 -7.02
C GLU A 63 5.25 -15.99 -7.04
N HIS A 64 6.10 -15.09 -6.53
CA HIS A 64 7.54 -15.32 -6.47
C HIS A 64 7.92 -16.44 -5.49
N GLU A 65 7.28 -16.51 -4.33
CA GLU A 65 7.48 -17.56 -3.34
C GLU A 65 7.10 -18.93 -3.91
N ALA A 66 5.92 -19.03 -4.54
CA ALA A 66 5.47 -20.26 -5.20
C ALA A 66 6.39 -20.70 -6.35
N ARG A 67 6.93 -19.74 -7.12
CA ARG A 67 7.72 -20.04 -8.31
C ARG A 67 9.20 -20.31 -8.01
N PHE A 68 9.76 -19.69 -6.98
CA PHE A 68 11.21 -19.64 -6.77
C PHE A 68 11.66 -20.04 -5.36
N ASN A 69 10.74 -20.32 -4.44
CA ASN A 69 11.08 -20.69 -3.07
C ASN A 69 10.13 -21.77 -2.52
N ASP A 70 9.70 -22.71 -3.37
CA ASP A 70 8.84 -23.84 -3.01
C ASP A 70 7.53 -23.46 -2.27
N GLY A 71 7.05 -22.23 -2.47
CA GLY A 71 5.88 -21.69 -1.78
C GLY A 71 6.17 -21.10 -0.40
N ASP A 72 7.41 -21.17 0.07
CA ASP A 72 7.83 -20.60 1.35
C ASP A 72 8.17 -19.11 1.23
N ARG A 73 8.04 -18.39 2.35
CA ARG A 73 8.47 -16.99 2.44
C ARG A 73 9.98 -16.88 2.54
N TRP A 74 10.53 -15.80 1.98
CA TRP A 74 11.95 -15.49 2.13
C TRP A 74 12.28 -15.04 3.57
N PRO A 75 13.48 -15.37 4.08
CA PRO A 75 13.96 -14.82 5.35
C PRO A 75 14.15 -13.31 5.26
N ALA A 76 14.10 -12.63 6.41
CA ALA A 76 14.31 -11.19 6.47
C ALA A 76 15.72 -10.81 5.99
N VAL A 77 15.82 -9.79 5.12
CA VAL A 77 17.11 -9.25 4.68
C VAL A 77 17.82 -8.60 5.88
N PRO A 78 19.09 -8.93 6.16
CA PRO A 78 19.85 -8.28 7.22
C PRO A 78 19.89 -6.77 7.00
N LYS A 79 19.56 -5.99 8.03
CA LYS A 79 19.67 -4.53 7.95
C LYS A 79 21.16 -4.16 7.85
N PRO A 80 21.59 -3.36 6.85
CA PRO A 80 22.97 -2.88 6.82
C PRO A 80 23.26 -2.10 8.11
N LYS A 81 24.41 -2.35 8.74
CA LYS A 81 24.90 -1.52 9.84
C LYS A 81 25.15 -0.12 9.27
N GLY A 82 24.53 0.88 9.86
CA GLY A 82 24.29 2.22 9.30
C GLY A 82 25.48 2.84 8.57
N THR A 83 25.17 3.44 7.42
CA THR A 83 25.94 4.53 6.81
C THR A 83 25.50 5.86 7.42
#